data_AF-A0A7S1U4M4-F1
#
_entry.id   AF-A0A7S1U4M4-F1
#
_cell.length_a   1.000
_cell.length_b   1.000
_cell.length_c   1.000
_cell.angle_alpha   90.00
_cell.angle_beta   90.00
_cell.angle_gamma   90.00
#
_symmetry.space_group_name_H-M   'P 1'
#
loop_
_entity.id
_entity.type
_entity.pdbx_description
1 polymer ?
#
loop_
_entity_poly.entity_id
_entity_poly.type
_entity_poly.pdbx_seq_one_letter_code
_entity_poly.pdbx_strand_id
1 'polypeptide(L)'
;RVGRAALLAQLRAHLLGHTVTLAGAALRQRRGIPQGSVISAPLCNMYMGMIDASIYHAVFRGAAQRERGLGARATPLRGPILTRQTGRAHASTPHTPISRM
;
A
#
# COMPACT_ATOMS: atom_id res chain seq x y z
N ARG A 1 -33.05 6.96 -7.00
CA ARG A 1 -31.84 6.09 -6.92
C ARG A 1 -31.32 5.89 -8.33
N VAL A 2 -30.02 6.10 -8.58
CA VAL A 2 -29.43 5.84 -9.91
C VAL A 2 -29.19 4.34 -10.04
N GLY A 3 -29.62 3.73 -11.15
CA GLY A 3 -29.39 2.31 -11.42
C GLY A 3 -27.91 2.01 -11.69
N ARG A 4 -27.44 0.82 -11.32
CA ARG A 4 -26.03 0.41 -11.50
C ARG A 4 -25.56 0.58 -12.96
N ALA A 5 -26.39 0.19 -13.93
CA ALA A 5 -26.05 0.32 -15.34
C ALA A 5 -25.85 1.78 -15.76
N ALA A 6 -26.74 2.67 -15.29
CA ALA A 6 -26.64 4.11 -15.55
C ALA A 6 -25.38 4.72 -14.91
N LEU A 7 -25.09 4.35 -13.66
CA LEU A 7 -23.86 4.77 -12.98
C LEU A 7 -22.60 4.32 -13.73
N LEU A 8 -22.56 3.06 -14.18
CA LEU A 8 -21.44 2.54 -14.96
C LEU A 8 -21.28 3.26 -16.31
N ALA A 9 -22.39 3.60 -16.97
CA ALA A 9 -22.37 4.37 -18.20
C ALA A 9 -21.78 5.78 -17.97
N GLN A 10 -22.20 6.46 -16.90
CA GLN A 10 -21.67 7.77 -16.52
C GLN A 10 -20.18 7.71 -16.17
N LEU A 11 -19.76 6.73 -15.38
CA LEU A 11 -18.34 6.54 -15.03
C LEU A 11 -17.48 6.27 -16.27
N ARG A 12 -17.96 5.45 -17.21
CA ARG A 12 -17.26 5.20 -18.48
C ARG A 12 -17.15 6.45 -19.33
N ALA A 13 -18.24 7.20 -19.47
CA ALA A 13 -18.22 8.45 -20.22
C ALA A 13 -17.20 9.45 -19.63
N HIS A 14 -17.19 9.58 -18.30
CA HIS A 14 -16.26 10.46 -17.59
C HIS A 14 -14.79 10.04 -17.75
N LEU A 15 -14.49 8.75 -17.55
CA LEU A 15 -13.12 8.24 -17.62
C LEU A 15 -12.57 8.19 -19.04
N LEU A 16 -13.41 7.83 -20.03
CA LEU A 16 -12.97 7.63 -21.41
C LEU A 16 -13.05 8.90 -22.26
N GLY A 17 -13.93 9.83 -21.89
CA GLY A 17 -14.15 11.10 -22.59
C GLY A 17 -13.28 12.25 -22.07
N HIS A 18 -12.43 12.01 -21.06
CA HIS A 18 -11.63 13.08 -20.46
C HIS A 18 -10.55 13.60 -21.42
N THR A 19 -10.68 14.86 -21.82
CA THR A 19 -9.70 15.60 -22.62
C THR A 19 -9.14 16.78 -21.83
N VAL A 20 -7.85 17.01 -21.94
CA VAL A 20 -7.15 18.15 -21.34
C VAL A 20 -6.64 19.04 -22.46
N THR A 21 -6.88 20.34 -22.36
CA THR A 21 -6.30 21.31 -23.27
C THR A 21 -4.94 21.76 -22.73
N LEU A 22 -3.89 21.52 -23.50
CA LEU A 22 -2.53 21.93 -23.15
C LEU A 22 -1.90 22.64 -24.36
N ALA A 23 -1.46 23.88 -24.17
CA ALA A 23 -0.84 24.70 -25.23
C ALA A 23 -1.66 24.75 -26.54
N GLY A 24 -2.99 24.85 -26.42
CA GLY A 24 -3.91 24.89 -27.58
C GLY A 24 -4.23 23.53 -28.21
N ALA A 25 -3.59 22.44 -27.78
CA ALA A 25 -3.90 21.09 -28.24
C ALA A 25 -4.84 20.35 -27.26
N ALA A 26 -5.81 19.62 -27.81
CA ALA A 26 -6.66 18.72 -27.03
C ALA A 26 -6.03 17.33 -26.92
N LEU A 27 -5.63 16.95 -25.71
CA LEU A 27 -5.00 15.66 -25.40
C LEU A 27 -5.97 14.77 -24.63
N ARG A 28 -5.99 13.48 -24.97
CA ARG A 28 -6.86 12.50 -24.30
C ARG A 28 -6.02 11.55 -23.46
N GLN A 29 -6.36 11.46 -22.17
CA GLN A 29 -5.71 10.51 -21.28
C GLN A 29 -6.19 9.10 -21.60
N ARG A 30 -5.26 8.19 -21.93
CA ARG A 30 -5.59 6.80 -22.28
C ARG A 30 -5.43 5.81 -21.12
N ARG A 31 -4.71 6.18 -20.06
CA ARG A 31 -4.42 5.31 -18.94
C ARG A 31 -4.51 6.06 -17.62
N GLY A 32 -5.00 5.36 -16.59
CA GLY A 32 -5.20 5.92 -15.25
C GLY A 32 -6.49 6.73 -15.14
N ILE A 33 -6.70 7.31 -13.96
CA ILE A 33 -7.85 8.15 -13.66
C ILE A 33 -7.40 9.61 -13.71
N PRO A 34 -8.18 10.52 -14.32
CA PRO A 34 -7.83 11.94 -14.38
C PRO A 34 -7.61 12.54 -12.98
N GLN A 35 -6.45 13.16 -12.77
CA GLN A 35 -6.15 13.87 -11.53
C GLN A 35 -6.98 15.15 -11.42
N GLY A 36 -7.33 15.54 -10.20
CA GLY A 36 -8.23 16.67 -9.93
C GLY A 36 -9.71 16.35 -10.13
N SER A 37 -10.06 15.17 -10.63
CA SER A 37 -11.46 14.73 -10.68
C SER A 37 -11.97 14.35 -9.28
N VAL A 38 -13.19 14.78 -8.94
CA VAL A 38 -13.86 14.44 -7.67
C VAL A 38 -14.04 12.92 -7.44
N ILE A 39 -14.07 12.12 -8.50
CA ILE A 39 -14.21 10.66 -8.41
C ILE A 39 -12.86 9.92 -8.40
N SER A 40 -11.74 10.63 -8.51
CA SER A 40 -10.41 10.01 -8.64
C SER A 40 -10.02 9.22 -7.38
N ALA A 41 -10.16 9.84 -6.20
CA ALA A 41 -9.86 9.22 -4.91
C ALA A 41 -10.70 7.95 -4.63
N PRO A 42 -12.05 7.97 -4.70
CA PRO A 42 -12.84 6.77 -4.41
C PRO A 42 -12.59 5.63 -5.40
N LEU A 43 -12.40 5.93 -6.69
CA LEU A 43 -12.08 4.90 -7.68
C LEU A 43 -10.67 4.32 -7.49
N CYS A 44 -9.70 5.15 -7.09
CA CYS A 44 -8.36 4.68 -6.74
C CYS A 44 -8.40 3.75 -5.51
N ASN A 45 -9.12 4.13 -4.46
CA ASN A 45 -9.29 3.28 -3.28
C ASN A 45 -9.96 1.94 -3.61
N MET A 46 -10.98 1.95 -4.47
CA MET A 46 -11.63 0.72 -4.93
C MET A 46 -10.64 -0.18 -5.69
N TYR A 47 -9.83 0.39 -6.57
CA TYR A 47 -8.81 -0.33 -7.32
C TYR A 47 -7.72 -0.93 -6.40
N MET A 48 -7.22 -0.14 -5.44
CA MET A 48 -6.24 -0.63 -4.48
C MET A 48 -6.81 -1.73 -3.59
N GLY A 49 -8.06 -1.58 -3.10
CA GLY A 49 -8.71 -2.63 -2.33
C GLY A 49 -8.86 -3.95 -3.10
N MET A 50 -9.08 -3.89 -4.43
CA MET A 50 -9.09 -5.08 -5.28
C MET A 50 -7.70 -5.73 -5.39
N ILE A 51 -6.66 -4.91 -5.57
CA ILE A 51 -5.27 -5.40 -5.61
C ILE A 51 -4.90 -6.05 -4.29
N ASP A 52 -5.10 -5.35 -3.18
CA ASP A 52 -4.77 -5.82 -1.84
C ASP A 52 -5.48 -7.13 -1.55
N ALA A 53 -6.79 -7.22 -1.84
CA ALA A 53 -7.54 -8.47 -1.69
C ALA A 53 -6.91 -9.63 -2.50
N SER A 54 -6.50 -9.37 -3.75
CA SER A 54 -5.88 -10.41 -4.58
C SER A 54 -4.51 -10.84 -4.05
N ILE A 55 -3.69 -9.91 -3.58
CA ILE A 55 -2.36 -10.18 -3.01
C ILE A 55 -2.50 -10.92 -1.68
N TYR A 56 -3.34 -10.42 -0.77
CA TYR A 56 -3.59 -11.07 0.51
C TYR A 56 -4.12 -12.50 0.31
N HIS A 57 -5.08 -12.71 -0.60
CA HIS A 57 -5.56 -14.06 -0.89
C HIS A 57 -4.45 -14.97 -1.41
N ALA A 58 -3.56 -14.49 -2.28
CA ALA A 58 -2.44 -15.28 -2.78
C ALA A 58 -1.43 -15.64 -1.67
N VAL A 59 -1.05 -14.66 -0.85
CA VAL A 59 -0.07 -14.84 0.23
C VAL A 59 -0.62 -15.77 1.32
N PHE A 60 -1.84 -15.55 1.79
CA PHE A 60 -2.41 -16.34 2.87
C PHE A 60 -2.80 -17.75 2.44
N ARG A 61 -3.23 -17.98 1.18
CA ARG A 61 -3.37 -19.35 0.67
C ARG A 61 -2.03 -20.07 0.56
N GLY A 62 -0.99 -19.37 0.11
CA GLY A 62 0.36 -19.92 0.04
C GLY A 62 0.92 -20.27 1.43
N ALA A 63 0.68 -19.43 2.43
CA ALA A 63 1.07 -19.68 3.82
C ALA A 63 0.31 -20.89 4.40
N ALA A 64 -1.01 -20.95 4.24
CA ALA A 64 -1.84 -22.06 4.72
C ALA A 64 -1.49 -23.41 4.03
N GLN A 65 -1.07 -23.40 2.77
CA GLN A 65 -0.58 -24.60 2.08
C GLN A 65 0.79 -25.05 2.60
N ARG A 66 1.69 -24.11 2.92
CA ARG A 66 3.01 -24.43 3.50
C ARG A 66 2.88 -25.06 4.89
N GLU A 67 1.99 -24.54 5.73
CA GLU A 67 1.73 -25.12 7.06
C GLU A 67 1.12 -26.52 6.99
N ARG A 68 0.20 -26.77 6.04
CA ARG A 68 -0.36 -28.11 5.80
C ARG A 68 0.66 -29.10 5.21
N GLY A 69 1.68 -28.63 4.49
CA GLY A 69 2.78 -29.45 3.99
C GLY A 69 3.89 -29.73 5.01
N LEU A 70 4.00 -28.92 6.07
CA LEU A 70 5.04 -29.04 7.11
C LEU A 70 4.64 -29.91 8.31
N GLY A 71 3.39 -30.41 8.34
CA GLY A 71 2.93 -31.38 9.34
C GLY A 71 3.61 -32.75 9.31
N ALA A 72 4.52 -33.01 8.34
CA ALA A 72 5.23 -34.28 8.22
C ALA A 72 6.70 -34.26 8.67
N ARG A 73 7.30 -33.11 9.02
CA ARG A 73 8.67 -33.04 9.55
C ARG A 73 8.94 -31.67 10.17
N ALA A 74 8.57 -31.51 11.43
CA ALA A 74 8.98 -30.37 12.24
C ALA A 74 10.47 -30.51 12.59
N THR A 75 11.35 -29.97 11.75
CA THR A 75 12.72 -29.64 12.16
C THR A 75 12.66 -28.27 12.83
N PRO A 76 13.06 -28.10 14.09
CA PRO A 76 13.01 -26.79 14.74
C PRO A 76 13.98 -25.83 14.04
N LEU A 77 13.44 -24.80 13.39
CA LEU A 77 14.21 -23.68 12.88
C LEU A 77 14.77 -22.89 14.05
N ARG A 78 16.08 -23.06 14.24
CA ARG A 78 16.94 -22.29 15.15
C ARG A 78 16.90 -20.82 14.72
N GLY A 79 16.03 -20.03 15.33
CA GLY A 79 16.03 -18.58 15.17
C GLY A 79 17.36 -17.97 15.64
N PRO A 80 17.74 -16.78 15.15
CA PRO A 80 18.90 -16.07 15.69
C PRO A 80 18.61 -15.75 17.17
N ILE A 81 19.48 -16.24 18.04
CA ILE A 81 19.52 -15.87 19.45
C ILE A 81 19.82 -14.38 19.48
N LEU A 82 18.81 -13.53 19.70
CA LEU A 82 19.01 -12.18 20.20
C LEU A 82 19.51 -12.33 21.64
N THR A 83 20.81 -12.50 21.80
CA THR A 83 21.47 -12.41 23.10
C THR A 83 21.29 -10.98 23.61
N ARG A 84 20.43 -10.84 24.60
CA ARG A 84 20.34 -9.69 25.49
C ARG A 84 21.74 -9.43 26.08
N GLN A 85 22.47 -8.44 25.57
CA GLN A 85 23.66 -7.94 26.26
C GLN A 85 23.19 -7.18 27.51
N THR A 86 23.23 -7.86 28.65
CA THR A 86 23.17 -7.24 29.97
C THR A 86 24.58 -6.96 30.48
N GLY A 87 24.84 -5.70 30.80
CA GLY A 87 25.93 -5.22 31.66
C GLY A 87 27.08 -4.54 30.92
N ARG A 88 27.75 -3.49 31.42
CA ARG A 88 27.65 -2.71 32.66
C ARG A 88 28.63 -1.52 32.51
N ALA A 89 28.19 -0.34 32.93
CA ALA A 89 28.92 0.88 33.32
C ALA A 89 30.36 1.15 32.81
N HIS A 90 30.53 2.28 32.12
CA HIS A 90 31.61 3.22 32.45
C HIS A 90 31.06 4.65 32.45
N ALA A 91 31.18 5.30 33.59
CA ALA A 91 30.81 6.68 33.83
C ALA A 91 31.97 7.61 33.46
N SER A 92 31.67 8.68 32.71
CA SER A 92 32.34 9.99 32.83
C SER A 92 31.60 11.05 31.99
N THR A 93 30.70 11.78 32.64
CA THR A 93 30.30 13.16 32.28
C THR A 93 31.24 14.15 32.98
N PRO A 94 31.39 15.44 32.58
CA PRO A 94 30.33 16.26 31.97
C PRO A 94 30.74 17.18 30.79
N HIS A 95 29.76 17.40 29.90
CA HIS A 95 29.74 18.53 28.99
C HIS A 95 29.09 19.74 29.68
N THR A 96 29.76 20.88 29.57
CA THR A 96 29.37 22.22 30.02
C THR A 96 28.12 22.72 29.30
N PRO A 97 27.15 23.37 29.98
CA PRO A 97 26.04 24.03 29.30
C PRO A 97 26.50 25.39 28.74
N ILE A 98 26.20 25.65 27.47
CA ILE A 98 26.34 26.97 26.84
C ILE A 98 25.22 27.86 27.37
N SER A 99 25.58 28.91 28.11
CA SER A 99 24.67 30.00 28.47
C SER A 99 24.18 30.72 27.21
N ARG A 100 22.86 30.82 27.07
CA ARG A 100 22.22 31.81 26.19
C ARG A 100 22.17 33.15 26.93
N MET A 101 22.77 34.18 26.34
CA MET A 101 22.35 35.58 26.44
C MET A 101 22.11 36.08 25.03
#